data_AF-A0A7X0D9V3-F1
#
_entry.id   AF-A0A7X0D9V3-F1
#
_cell.length_a   1.000
_cell.length_b   1.000
_cell.length_c   1.000
_cell.angle_alpha   90.00
_cell.angle_beta   90.00
_cell.angle_gamma   90.00
#
_symmetry.space_group_name_H-M   'P 1'
#
loop_
_entity.id
_entity.type
_entity.pdbx_description
1 polymer ?
#
loop_
_entity_poly.entity_id
_entity_poly.type
_entity_poly.pdbx_seq_one_letter_code
_entity_poly.pdbx_strand_id
1 'polypeptide(L)'
;MAINHEHQLTVLKDILSEHQLDRSGTVAECEQIERLAKSLMANDAVHSELKQTLSHIYTYSQNGKNATDLSSHINQHEQQLADWMDQLT
;
A
#
# COMPACT_ATOMS: atom_id res chain seq x y z
N MET A 1 -21.01 -4.80 -7.02
CA MET A 1 -19.94 -5.24 -7.94
C MET A 1 -18.99 -6.10 -7.14
N ALA A 2 -18.62 -7.29 -7.65
CA ALA A 2 -17.54 -8.04 -7.02
C ALA A 2 -16.25 -7.27 -7.29
N ILE A 3 -15.60 -6.80 -6.23
CA ILE A 3 -14.26 -6.23 -6.33
C ILE A 3 -13.35 -7.38 -6.79
N ASN A 4 -12.91 -7.37 -8.05
CA ASN A 4 -11.86 -8.28 -8.52
C ASN A 4 -10.49 -7.74 -8.07
N HIS A 5 -9.45 -8.58 -8.11
CA HIS A 5 -8.12 -8.22 -7.61
C HIS A 5 -7.50 -7.02 -8.36
N GLU A 6 -7.82 -6.83 -9.65
CA GLU A 6 -7.39 -5.66 -10.43
C GLU A 6 -7.94 -4.35 -9.85
N HIS A 7 -9.20 -4.34 -9.43
CA HIS A 7 -9.78 -3.18 -8.77
C HIS A 7 -9.14 -2.95 -7.39
N GLN A 8 -8.82 -4.00 -6.63
CA GLN A 8 -8.09 -3.86 -5.36
C GLN A 8 -6.70 -3.26 -5.58
N LEU A 9 -6.00 -3.68 -6.64
CA LEU A 9 -4.69 -3.16 -7.00
C LEU A 9 -4.76 -1.68 -7.40
N THR A 10 -5.81 -1.30 -8.14
CA THR A 10 -6.07 0.10 -8.53
C THR A 10 -6.27 0.96 -7.30
N VAL A 11 -7.18 0.58 -6.40
CA VAL A 11 -7.43 1.33 -5.15
C VAL A 11 -6.18 1.40 -4.28
N LEU A 12 -5.38 0.32 -4.23
CA LEU A 12 -4.12 0.33 -3.49
C LEU A 12 -3.12 1.33 -4.08
N LYS A 13 -2.97 1.35 -5.40
CA LYS A 13 -2.11 2.32 -6.10
C LYS A 13 -2.55 3.76 -5.84
N ASP A 14 -3.85 4.04 -5.91
CA ASP A 14 -4.38 5.38 -5.73
C ASP A 14 -4.00 5.94 -4.34
N ILE A 15 -4.23 5.18 -3.28
CA ILE A 15 -3.92 5.61 -1.90
C ILE A 15 -2.40 5.75 -1.69
N LEU A 16 -1.59 4.84 -2.24
CA LEU A 16 -0.12 4.95 -2.14
C LEU A 16 0.40 6.16 -2.91
N SER A 17 -0.23 6.50 -4.04
CA SER A 17 0.09 7.71 -4.80
C SER A 17 -0.27 8.97 -4.03
N GLU A 18 -1.39 8.99 -3.29
CA GLU A 18 -1.75 10.11 -2.42
C GLU A 18 -0.69 10.31 -1.33
N HIS A 19 -0.28 9.23 -0.65
CA HIS A 19 0.82 9.28 0.31
C HIS A 19 2.12 9.82 -0.32
N GLN A 20 2.48 9.40 -1.53
CA GLN A 20 3.68 9.85 -2.22
C GLN A 20 3.62 11.33 -2.60
N LEU A 21 2.51 11.77 -3.20
CA LEU A 21 2.37 13.12 -3.76
C LEU A 21 2.11 14.17 -2.67
N ASP A 22 1.18 13.89 -1.77
CA ASP A 22 0.75 14.85 -0.75
C ASP A 22 1.62 14.79 0.51
N ARG A 23 2.50 13.78 0.61
CA ARG A 23 3.40 13.54 1.76
C ARG A 23 2.67 13.52 3.10
N SER A 24 1.40 13.13 3.05
CA SER A 24 0.46 13.11 4.16
C SER A 24 -0.49 11.94 3.98
N GLY A 25 -1.15 11.57 5.07
CA GLY A 25 -2.08 10.45 5.09
C GLY A 25 -2.75 10.34 6.45
N THR A 26 -3.60 9.33 6.59
CA THR A 26 -4.43 9.07 7.76
C THR A 26 -4.29 7.63 8.22
N VAL A 27 -4.60 7.39 9.50
CA VAL A 27 -4.66 6.02 10.05
C VAL A 27 -5.67 5.17 9.27
N ALA A 28 -6.78 5.76 8.81
CA ALA A 28 -7.80 5.05 8.03
C ALA A 28 -7.28 4.58 6.67
N GLU A 29 -6.48 5.39 5.98
CA GLU A 29 -5.80 5.00 4.74
C GLU A 29 -4.78 3.89 5.01
N CYS A 30 -3.99 3.97 6.07
CA CYS A 30 -3.08 2.88 6.44
C CYS A 30 -3.85 1.57 6.75
N GLU A 31 -5.00 1.62 7.42
CA GLU A 31 -5.86 0.43 7.59
C GLU A 31 -6.43 -0.09 6.27
N GLN A 32 -6.75 0.79 5.33
CA GLN A 32 -7.26 0.40 4.02
C GLN A 32 -6.16 -0.28 3.19
N ILE A 33 -4.96 0.27 3.17
CA ILE A 33 -3.77 -0.32 2.55
C ILE A 33 -3.52 -1.72 3.13
N GLU A 34 -3.57 -1.87 4.46
CA GLU A 34 -3.38 -3.16 5.12
C GLU A 34 -4.39 -4.21 4.63
N ARG A 35 -5.68 -3.84 4.61
CA ARG A 35 -6.76 -4.75 4.16
C ARG A 35 -6.59 -5.16 2.71
N LEU A 36 -6.24 -4.22 1.83
CA LEU A 36 -6.01 -4.46 0.41
C LEU A 36 -4.80 -5.36 0.18
N ALA A 37 -3.65 -5.02 0.78
CA ALA A 37 -2.43 -5.81 0.67
C ALA A 37 -2.65 -7.25 1.17
N LYS A 38 -3.32 -7.42 2.31
CA LYS A 38 -3.65 -8.75 2.86
C LYS A 38 -4.57 -9.55 1.93
N SER A 39 -5.61 -8.92 1.38
CA SER A 39 -6.52 -9.57 0.44
C SER A 39 -5.82 -9.98 -0.85
N LEU A 40 -4.95 -9.13 -1.40
CA LEU A 40 -4.21 -9.39 -2.63
C LEU A 40 -3.16 -10.50 -2.44
N MET A 41 -2.45 -10.52 -1.30
CA MET A 41 -1.51 -11.59 -0.98
C MET A 41 -2.17 -12.97 -0.87
N ALA A 42 -3.40 -13.02 -0.36
CA ALA A 42 -4.18 -14.25 -0.25
C ALA A 42 -4.80 -14.71 -1.58
N ASN A 43 -4.75 -13.89 -2.63
CA ASN A 43 -5.34 -14.20 -3.93
C ASN A 43 -4.35 -15.00 -4.80
N ASP A 44 -4.75 -16.18 -5.28
CA ASP A 44 -3.91 -17.05 -6.11
C ASP A 44 -3.65 -16.50 -7.51
N ALA A 45 -4.46 -15.56 -8.01
CA ALA A 45 -4.25 -14.90 -9.29
C ALA A 45 -3.09 -13.87 -9.25
N VAL A 46 -2.67 -13.45 -8.07
CA VAL A 46 -1.56 -12.50 -7.88
C VAL A 46 -0.24 -13.28 -7.92
N HIS A 47 0.68 -12.88 -8.80
CA HIS A 47 1.97 -13.54 -8.96
C HIS A 47 2.91 -13.31 -7.76
N SER A 48 3.85 -14.24 -7.55
CA SER A 48 4.70 -14.28 -6.35
C SER A 48 5.57 -13.04 -6.14
N GLU A 49 6.08 -12.42 -7.21
CA GLU A 49 6.88 -11.19 -7.11
C GLU A 49 6.03 -10.03 -6.57
N LEU A 50 4.81 -9.87 -7.08
CA LEU A 50 3.87 -8.86 -6.57
C LEU A 50 3.46 -9.16 -5.12
N LYS A 51 3.30 -10.43 -4.73
CA LYS A 51 3.06 -10.81 -3.32
C LYS A 51 4.21 -10.38 -2.40
N GLN A 52 5.45 -10.38 -2.87
CA GLN A 52 6.58 -9.88 -2.09
C GLN A 52 6.47 -8.36 -1.88
N THR A 53 6.16 -7.60 -2.92
CA THR A 53 5.92 -6.15 -2.83
C THR A 53 4.74 -5.85 -1.89
N LEU A 54 3.64 -6.59 -2.00
CA LEU A 54 2.47 -6.44 -1.14
C LEU A 54 2.77 -6.74 0.34
N SER A 55 3.70 -7.65 0.63
CA SER A 55 4.16 -7.90 2.01
C SER A 55 4.88 -6.68 2.59
N HIS A 56 5.73 -6.01 1.81
CA HIS A 56 6.39 -4.78 2.24
C HIS A 56 5.39 -3.63 2.44
N ILE A 57 4.42 -3.49 1.53
CA ILE A 57 3.32 -2.52 1.64
C ILE A 57 2.47 -2.78 2.90
N TYR A 58 2.20 -4.05 3.22
CA TYR A 58 1.51 -4.45 4.45
C TYR A 58 2.29 -4.06 5.71
N THR A 59 3.61 -4.25 5.71
CA THR A 59 4.46 -3.81 6.84
C THR A 59 4.48 -2.29 6.97
N TYR A 60 4.59 -1.57 5.85
CA TYR A 60 4.50 -0.11 5.81
C TYR A 60 3.20 0.38 6.43
N SER A 61 2.07 -0.19 6.03
CA SER A 61 0.76 0.22 6.54
C SER A 61 0.60 -0.04 8.04
N GLN A 62 1.10 -1.19 8.53
CA GLN A 62 1.12 -1.51 9.95
C GLN A 62 1.97 -0.52 10.76
N ASN A 63 3.13 -0.13 10.24
CA ASN A 63 3.99 0.87 10.89
C ASN A 63 3.35 2.26 10.86
N GLY A 64 2.75 2.65 9.73
CA GLY A 64 2.06 3.94 9.57
C GLY A 64 0.88 4.13 10.51
N LYS A 65 0.01 3.11 10.68
CA LYS A 65 -1.09 3.15 11.65
C LYS A 65 -0.64 3.42 13.09
N ASN A 66 0.54 2.91 13.45
CA ASN A 66 1.09 3.01 14.80
C ASN A 66 2.10 4.16 14.94
N ALA A 67 2.35 4.93 13.88
CA ALA A 67 3.30 6.02 13.89
C ALA A 67 2.72 7.21 14.67
N THR A 68 3.52 7.77 15.58
CA THR A 68 3.16 9.03 16.27
C THR A 68 3.07 10.20 15.29
N ASP A 69 3.87 10.17 14.22
CA ASP A 69 3.89 11.15 13.14
C ASP A 69 3.88 10.42 11.79
N LEU A 70 2.69 10.38 11.18
CA LEU A 70 2.47 9.68 9.92
C LEU A 70 3.14 10.40 8.74
N SER A 71 3.20 11.73 8.75
CA SER A 71 3.91 12.48 7.71
C SER A 71 5.40 12.16 7.75
N SER A 72 6.01 12.10 8.93
CA SER A 72 7.41 11.67 9.08
C SER A 72 7.62 10.23 8.58
N HIS A 73 6.70 9.31 8.90
CA HIS A 73 6.74 7.95 8.39
C HIS A 73 6.69 7.90 6.86
N ILE A 74 5.78 8.63 6.22
CA ILE A 74 5.64 8.72 4.76
C ILE A 74 6.94 9.25 4.13
N ASN A 75 7.49 10.36 4.66
CA ASN A 75 8.72 10.95 4.13
C ASN A 75 9.92 9.99 4.22
N GLN A 76 10.02 9.20 5.29
CA GLN A 76 11.08 8.20 5.45
C GLN A 76 10.98 7.05 4.44
N HIS A 77 9.80 6.82 3.85
CA HIS A 77 9.53 5.75 2.90
C HIS A 77 9.31 6.27 1.47
N GLU A 78 9.65 7.54 1.17
CA GLU A 78 9.41 8.16 -0.16
C GLU A 78 9.98 7.33 -1.31
N GLN A 79 11.21 6.83 -1.16
CA GLN A 79 11.85 5.99 -2.18
C GLN A 79 11.13 4.63 -2.32
N GLN A 80 10.69 4.03 -1.23
CA GLN A 80 9.98 2.76 -1.27
C GLN A 80 8.60 2.91 -1.91
N LEU A 81 7.90 4.01 -1.63
CA LEU A 81 6.64 4.35 -2.29
C LEU A 81 6.83 4.47 -3.81
N ALA A 82 7.89 5.15 -4.25
CA ALA A 82 8.22 5.25 -5.68
C ALA A 82 8.51 3.88 -6.30
N ASP A 83 9.36 3.06 -5.66
CA ASP A 83 9.69 1.72 -6.14
C ASP A 83 8.45 0.82 -6.22
N TRP A 84 7.51 0.94 -5.28
CA TRP A 84 6.26 0.19 -5.33
C TRP A 84 5.36 0.64 -6.46
N MET A 85 5.26 1.95 -6.74
CA MET A 85 4.48 2.43 -7.88
C MET A 85 4.94 1.82 -9.21
N ASP A 86 6.26 1.64 -9.38
CA ASP A 86 6.84 0.98 -10.56
C ASP A 86 6.64 -0.55 -10.56
N GLN A 87 6.60 -1.19 -9.39
CA GLN A 87 6.40 -2.65 -9.28
C GLN A 87 4.94 -3.08 -9.36
N LEU A 88 4.01 -2.19 -9.01
CA LEU A 88 2.59 -2.48 -9.09
C LEU A 88 2.07 -2.39 -10.54
N THR A 89 2.90 -1.93 -11.50
CA THR A 89 2.51 -1.58 -12.90
C THR A 89 1.85 -2.70 -13.67
#